data_AF-A0A6G0YUN7-F1
#
_entry.id   AF-A0A6G0YUN7-F1
#
_cell.length_a   1.000
_cell.length_b   1.000
_cell.length_c   1.000
_cell.angle_alpha   90.00
_cell.angle_beta   90.00
_cell.angle_gamma   90.00
#
_symmetry.space_group_name_H-M   'P 1'
#
loop_
_entity.id
_entity.type
_entity.pdbx_description
1 polymer ?
#
loop_
_entity_poly.entity_id
_entity_poly.type
_entity_poly.pdbx_seq_one_letter_code
_entity_poly.pdbx_strand_id
1 'polypeptide(L)'
;MMYSGENVLVIKDKNRGGRRVLLNRGDLLRFKYFKCSIFESIVSEEVFIAPLVIKQHEEIVEYLDKKCAQHKSPPKTVDEMMCAAEQLAKSLLNQRASNSHEVI
;
A
#
# COMPACT_ATOMS: atom_id res chain seq x y z
N MET A 1 -28.63 14.32 21.05
CA MET A 1 -29.48 14.57 22.24
C MET A 1 -28.76 15.61 23.08
N MET A 2 -29.47 16.55 23.71
CA MET A 2 -28.83 17.39 24.74
C MET A 2 -28.86 16.64 26.07
N TYR A 3 -27.71 16.51 26.73
CA TYR A 3 -27.60 15.96 28.07
C TYR A 3 -26.85 16.98 28.93
N SER A 4 -27.47 17.44 30.03
CA SER A 4 -26.89 18.46 30.91
C SER A 4 -26.43 19.76 30.19
N GLY A 5 -27.14 20.17 29.14
CA GLY A 5 -26.81 21.36 28.35
C GLY A 5 -25.75 21.16 27.27
N GLU A 6 -25.15 19.96 27.15
CA GLU A 6 -24.17 19.65 26.11
C GLU A 6 -24.78 18.81 24.98
N ASN A 7 -24.33 19.06 23.75
CA ASN A 7 -24.70 18.26 22.58
C ASN A 7 -23.92 16.95 22.58
N VAL A 8 -24.62 15.83 22.71
CA VAL A 8 -23.99 14.52 22.81
C VAL A 8 -24.53 13.54 21.75
N LEU A 9 -23.60 12.79 21.14
CA LEU A 9 -23.90 11.60 20.35
C LEU A 9 -24.08 10.40 21.28
N VAL A 10 -25.17 9.66 21.10
CA VAL A 10 -25.46 8.43 21.85
C VAL A 10 -25.32 7.24 20.89
N ILE A 11 -24.34 6.38 21.14
CA ILE A 11 -24.19 5.10 20.43
C ILE A 11 -24.95 4.05 21.24
N LYS A 12 -25.86 3.31 20.59
CA LYS A 12 -26.67 2.26 21.22
C LYS A 12 -26.41 0.93 20.53
N ASP A 13 -25.97 -0.07 21.29
CA ASP A 13 -25.98 -1.46 20.87
C ASP A 13 -27.43 -1.99 20.85
N LYS A 14 -27.84 -2.63 19.76
CA LYS A 14 -29.18 -3.20 19.58
C LYS A 14 -29.38 -4.51 20.35
N ASN A 15 -28.30 -5.23 20.71
CA ASN A 15 -28.38 -6.64 21.13
C ASN A 15 -28.05 -6.91 22.60
N ARG A 16 -27.54 -5.95 23.35
CA ARG A 16 -27.39 -6.03 24.83
C ARG A 16 -28.01 -4.77 25.43
N GLY A 17 -28.83 -4.93 26.48
CA GLY A 17 -29.54 -3.85 27.19
C GLY A 17 -28.82 -2.50 27.08
N GLY A 18 -29.32 -1.65 26.19
CA GLY A 18 -28.52 -0.66 25.46
C GLY A 18 -27.60 0.18 26.33
N ARG A 19 -26.30 -0.16 26.34
CA ARG A 19 -25.26 0.72 26.89
C ARG A 19 -25.15 1.95 26.01
N ARG A 20 -25.27 3.12 26.61
CA ARG A 20 -25.15 4.42 25.97
C ARG A 20 -23.79 5.00 26.34
N VAL A 21 -22.95 5.29 25.35
CA VAL A 21 -21.72 6.03 25.56
C VAL A 21 -22.00 7.50 25.28
N LEU A 22 -21.77 8.35 26.29
CA LEU A 22 -21.93 9.80 26.22
C LEU A 22 -20.59 10.42 25.81
N LEU A 23 -20.49 10.99 24.61
CA LEU A 23 -19.27 11.65 24.13
C LEU A 23 -19.46 13.17 24.10
N ASN A 24 -18.58 13.90 24.76
CA ASN A 24 -18.51 15.35 24.59
C ASN A 24 -18.14 15.71 23.14
N ARG A 25 -18.25 16.99 22.78
CA ARG A 25 -17.98 17.48 21.42
C ARG A 25 -16.56 17.16 20.94
N GLY A 26 -15.55 17.27 21.81
CA GLY A 26 -14.16 17.01 21.46
C GLY A 26 -13.91 15.54 21.13
N ASP A 27 -14.42 14.64 21.96
CA ASP A 27 -14.32 13.20 21.76
C ASP A 27 -15.07 12.75 20.51
N LEU A 28 -16.24 13.34 20.24
CA LEU A 28 -17.00 13.07 19.03
C LEU A 28 -16.24 13.49 17.76
N LEU A 29 -15.61 14.66 17.77
CA LEU A 29 -14.80 15.12 16.64
C LEU A 29 -13.59 14.20 16.42
N ARG A 30 -12.86 13.85 17.48
CA ARG A 30 -11.74 12.90 17.41
C ARG A 30 -12.18 11.55 16.85
N PHE A 31 -13.33 11.04 17.29
CA PHE A 31 -13.86 9.79 16.78
C PHE A 31 -14.21 9.86 15.29
N LYS A 32 -14.76 10.99 14.82
CA LYS A 32 -15.01 11.20 13.39
C LYS A 32 -13.71 11.22 12.58
N TYR A 33 -12.70 11.96 13.04
CA TYR A 33 -11.40 11.99 12.38
C TYR A 33 -10.76 10.60 12.30
N PHE A 34 -10.82 9.84 13.39
CA PHE A 34 -10.31 8.48 13.43
C PHE A 34 -11.04 7.57 12.42
N LYS A 35 -12.37 7.68 12.34
CA LYS A 35 -13.16 6.93 11.35
C LYS A 35 -12.77 7.29 9.91
N CYS A 36 -12.59 8.58 9.62
CA CYS A 36 -12.15 9.03 8.30
C CYS A 36 -10.75 8.50 7.98
N SER A 37 -9.81 8.58 8.92
CA SER A 37 -8.45 8.09 8.74
C SER A 37 -8.40 6.59 8.45
N ILE A 38 -9.18 5.77 9.17
CA ILE A 38 -9.28 4.32 8.86
C ILE A 38 -9.80 4.12 7.44
N PHE A 39 -10.87 4.82 7.07
CA PHE A 39 -11.47 4.68 5.74
C PHE A 39 -10.50 5.12 4.64
N GLU A 40 -9.85 6.26 4.80
CA GLU A 40 -8.84 6.77 3.87
C GLU A 40 -7.65 5.82 3.75
N SER A 41 -7.18 5.22 4.83
CA SER A 41 -6.11 4.21 4.78
C SER A 41 -6.50 2.98 3.96
N ILE A 42 -7.69 2.43 4.21
CA ILE A 42 -8.19 1.25 3.46
C ILE A 42 -8.35 1.60 1.97
N VAL A 43 -9.00 2.73 1.67
CA VAL A 43 -9.19 3.17 0.28
C VAL A 43 -7.85 3.47 -0.38
N SER A 44 -6.87 4.02 0.34
CA SER A 44 -5.56 4.34 -0.21
C SER A 44 -4.77 3.09 -0.60
N GLU A 45 -4.87 2.01 0.18
CA GLU A 45 -4.27 0.72 -0.17
C GLU A 45 -4.81 0.20 -1.51
N GLU A 46 -6.12 0.25 -1.72
CA GLU A 46 -6.76 -0.25 -2.95
C GLU A 46 -6.58 0.69 -4.15
N VAL A 47 -6.69 2.00 -3.96
CA VAL A 47 -6.73 2.98 -5.06
C VAL A 47 -5.33 3.41 -5.48
N PHE A 48 -4.36 3.47 -4.56
CA PHE A 48 -3.02 3.98 -4.85
C PHE A 48 -1.95 2.89 -4.75
N ILE A 49 -1.93 2.12 -3.66
CA ILE A 49 -0.84 1.16 -3.42
C ILE A 49 -0.95 -0.04 -4.36
N ALA A 50 -2.13 -0.65 -4.48
CA ALA A 50 -2.31 -1.83 -5.33
C ALA A 50 -1.96 -1.56 -6.81
N PRO A 51 -2.44 -0.48 -7.46
CA PRO A 51 -2.06 -0.18 -8.84
C PRO A 51 -0.56 0.11 -9.00
N LEU A 52 0.06 0.76 -8.03
CA LEU A 52 1.51 1.02 -8.05
C LEU A 52 2.31 -0.28 -8.01
N VAL A 53 1.95 -1.21 -7.12
CA VAL A 53 2.59 -2.51 -6.99
C VAL A 53 2.40 -3.35 -8.25
N ILE A 54 1.20 -3.36 -8.82
CA ILE A 54 0.90 -4.06 -10.07
C ILE A 54 1.76 -3.50 -11.20
N LYS A 55 1.82 -2.17 -11.35
CA LYS A 55 2.64 -1.53 -12.38
C LYS A 55 4.13 -1.88 -12.23
N GLN A 56 4.67 -1.79 -11.02
CA GLN A 56 6.07 -2.18 -10.76
C GLN A 56 6.32 -3.66 -11.08
N HIS A 57 5.35 -4.53 -10.76
CA HIS A 57 5.44 -5.94 -11.09
C HIS A 57 5.47 -6.16 -12.61
N GLU A 58 4.57 -5.53 -13.36
CA GLU A 58 4.55 -5.59 -14.83
C GLU A 58 5.85 -5.08 -15.46
N GLU A 59 6.40 -3.97 -14.96
CA GLU A 59 7.68 -3.41 -15.42
C GLU A 59 8.85 -4.39 -15.20
N ILE A 60 8.88 -5.08 -14.05
CA ILE A 60 9.89 -6.10 -13.74
C ILE A 60 9.73 -7.31 -14.65
N VAL A 61 8.50 -7.78 -14.87
CA VAL A 61 8.21 -8.92 -15.75
C VAL A 61 8.66 -8.61 -17.18
N GLU A 62 8.25 -7.45 -17.72
CA GLU A 62 8.64 -7.04 -19.07
C GLU A 62 10.16 -6.89 -19.23
N TYR A 63 10.83 -6.35 -18.19
CA TYR A 63 12.28 -6.26 -18.17
C TYR A 63 12.96 -7.64 -18.22
N LEU A 64 12.47 -8.58 -17.41
CA LEU A 64 12.99 -9.94 -17.37
C LEU A 64 12.75 -10.66 -18.69
N ASP A 65 11.56 -10.55 -19.28
CA ASP A 65 11.26 -11.15 -20.58
C ASP A 65 12.18 -10.63 -21.68
N LYS A 66 12.39 -9.30 -21.75
CA LYS A 66 13.35 -8.69 -22.69
C LYS A 66 14.77 -9.18 -22.46
N LYS A 67 15.20 -9.32 -21.21
CA LYS A 67 16.54 -9.82 -20.88
C LYS A 67 16.70 -11.29 -21.23
N CYS A 68 15.73 -12.13 -20.89
CA CYS A 68 15.72 -13.55 -21.23
C CYS A 68 15.73 -13.76 -22.75
N ALA A 69 14.95 -12.96 -23.52
CA ALA A 69 14.95 -13.02 -24.98
C ALA A 69 16.31 -12.64 -25.62
N GLN A 70 17.14 -11.84 -24.94
CA GLN A 70 18.50 -11.51 -25.39
C GLN A 70 19.49 -12.68 -25.20
N HIS A 71 19.19 -13.63 -24.30
CA HIS A 71 20.02 -14.80 -24.08
C HIS A 71 19.60 -15.95 -25.00
N LYS A 72 20.50 -16.34 -25.91
CA LYS A 72 20.26 -17.39 -26.91
C LYS A 72 20.08 -18.80 -26.31
N SER A 73 20.51 -19.01 -25.08
CA SER A 73 20.34 -20.27 -24.37
C SER A 73 20.30 -20.05 -22.86
N PRO A 74 19.55 -20.88 -22.10
CA PRO A 74 19.61 -20.88 -20.65
C PRO A 74 21.05 -21.14 -20.17
N PRO A 75 21.45 -20.58 -19.02
CA PRO A 75 22.67 -20.99 -18.32
C PRO A 75 22.67 -22.50 -18.11
N LYS A 76 23.79 -23.16 -18.43
CA LYS A 76 23.92 -24.62 -18.33
C LYS A 76 24.73 -25.05 -17.11
N THR A 77 25.51 -24.14 -16.53
CA THR A 77 26.33 -24.40 -15.35
C THR A 77 25.92 -23.49 -14.18
N VAL A 78 26.24 -23.92 -12.96
CA VAL A 78 25.96 -23.15 -11.75
C VAL A 78 26.69 -21.79 -11.78
N ASP A 79 27.92 -21.77 -12.29
CA ASP A 79 28.69 -20.53 -12.45
C ASP A 79 28.04 -19.56 -13.43
N GLU A 80 27.51 -20.06 -14.56
CA GLU A 80 26.75 -19.25 -15.51
C GLU A 80 25.45 -18.71 -14.88
N MET A 81 24.76 -19.51 -14.06
CA MET A 81 23.58 -19.07 -13.33
C MET A 81 23.92 -17.96 -12.32
N MET A 82 25.01 -18.11 -11.55
CA MET A 82 25.46 -17.11 -10.59
C MET A 82 25.86 -15.81 -11.28
N CYS A 83 26.64 -15.88 -12.36
CA CYS A 83 27.02 -14.68 -13.13
C CYS A 83 25.79 -13.97 -13.73
N ALA A 84 24.80 -14.71 -14.24
CA ALA A 84 23.57 -14.12 -14.76
C ALA A 84 22.75 -13.43 -13.65
N ALA A 85 22.65 -14.05 -12.47
CA ALA A 85 21.95 -13.47 -11.32
C ALA A 85 22.64 -12.18 -10.81
N GLU A 86 23.98 -12.17 -10.74
CA GLU A 86 24.73 -10.97 -10.37
C GLU A 86 24.59 -9.83 -11.38
N GLN A 87 24.58 -10.15 -12.67
CA GLN A 87 24.39 -9.15 -13.74
C GLN A 87 22.99 -8.55 -13.70
N LEU A 88 21.95 -9.38 -13.47
CA LEU A 88 20.58 -8.92 -13.26
C LEU A 88 20.44 -8.04 -12.03
N ALA A 89 21.06 -8.41 -10.90
CA ALA A 89 21.02 -7.61 -9.68
C ALA A 89 21.64 -6.21 -9.89
N LYS A 90 22.79 -6.15 -10.58
CA LYS A 90 23.47 -4.88 -10.91
C LYS A 90 22.63 -4.02 -11.86
N SER A 91 21.99 -4.61 -12.86
CA SER A 91 21.19 -3.87 -13.83
C SER A 91 19.89 -3.31 -13.24
N LEU A 92 19.25 -4.04 -12.32
CA LEU A 92 18.09 -3.56 -11.57
C LEU A 92 18.45 -2.38 -10.64
N LEU A 93 19.61 -2.42 -9.98
CA LEU A 93 20.11 -1.31 -9.17
C LEU A 93 20.34 -0.04 -10.02
N ASN A 94 20.91 -0.20 -11.22
CA ASN A 94 21.15 0.93 -12.12
C ASN A 94 19.84 1.52 -12.67
N GLN A 95 18.85 0.68 -12.99
CA GLN A 95 17.54 1.14 -13.46
C GLN A 95 16.78 1.91 -12.38
N ARG A 96 16.88 1.47 -11.11
CA ARG A 96 16.32 2.21 -9.96
C ARG A 96 16.96 3.60 -9.79
N ALA A 97 18.27 3.72 -10.00
CA ALA A 97 18.97 4.99 -9.93
C ALA A 97 18.53 5.96 -11.04
N SER A 98 18.30 5.48 -12.26
CA SER A 98 17.83 6.30 -13.39
C SER A 98 16.38 6.77 -13.24
N ASN A 99 15.46 5.90 -12.79
CA ASN A 99 14.05 6.25 -12.62
C ASN A 99 13.82 7.26 -11.47
N SER A 100 14.79 7.42 -10.57
CA SER A 100 14.75 8.41 -9.48
C SER A 100 14.97 9.85 -9.97
N HIS A 101 15.34 10.07 -11.24
CA HIS A 101 15.60 11.40 -11.81
C HIS A 101 14.45 11.95 -12.66
N GLU A 102 13.40 11.16 -12.95
CA GLU A 102 12.24 11.59 -13.74
C GLU A 102 11.02 12.02 -12.89
N VAL A 103 11.13 11.99 -11.56
CA VAL A 103 10.07 12.43 -10.64
C VAL A 103 10.50 13.75 -9.99
N ILE A 104 10.57 14.84 -10.76
CA ILE A 104 10.59 16.24 -10.30
C ILE A 104 9.63 17.04 -11.16
#